data_AF-A0A535PV82-F1
#
_entry.id   AF-A0A535PV82-F1
#
_cell.length_a   1.000
_cell.length_b   1.000
_cell.length_c   1.000
_cell.angle_alpha   90.00
_cell.angle_beta   90.00
_cell.angle_gamma   90.00
#
_symmetry.space_group_name_H-M   'P 1'
#
loop_
_entity.id
_entity.type
_entity.pdbx_description
1 polymer ?
#
loop_
_entity_poly.entity_id
_entity_poly.type
_entity_poly.pdbx_seq_one_letter_code
_entity_poly.pdbx_strand_id
1 'polypeptide(L)'
;MLQKHLDGYLSRMEGTLDRRREEKQVRALLGNYIRFVTGMQPIRRLGTLALERRFHLQLDEADIVGKIDRVNDVGDGEVEVIDYKTGSGKPMRWAYEAYFGQDLYDVQLALYYLACKYGFDDEGKPLGFQPRFLSLWYPKDWVWGSMRQDIFTVGRPAGLKEYREKVLEAGDLERSRDIVLHAINRIKGGHFEPAPRDLAGTCVTRFGSCPHSAICPYGGAPPE
;
A
#
# COMPACT_ATOMS: atom_id res chain seq x y z
N MET A 1 5.59 -18.69 21.44
CA MET A 1 6.14 -17.43 20.88
C MET A 1 5.02 -16.41 20.59
N LEU A 2 4.02 -16.74 19.76
CA LEU A 2 2.91 -15.82 19.42
C LEU A 2 2.14 -15.26 20.64
N GLN A 3 1.80 -16.10 21.62
CA GLN A 3 1.04 -15.67 22.80
C GLN A 3 1.75 -14.55 23.58
N LYS A 4 3.08 -14.66 23.76
CA LYS A 4 3.88 -13.63 24.45
C LYS A 4 3.85 -12.27 23.75
N HIS A 5 3.92 -12.27 22.41
CA HIS A 5 3.83 -11.04 21.62
C HIS A 5 2.43 -10.43 21.66
N LEU A 6 1.41 -11.29 21.60
CA LEU A 6 0.02 -10.86 21.71
C LEU A 6 -0.28 -10.26 23.08
N ASP A 7 0.19 -10.88 24.16
CA ASP A 7 0.01 -10.37 25.53
C ASP A 7 0.70 -9.01 25.73
N GLY A 8 1.90 -8.83 25.16
CA GLY A 8 2.63 -7.55 25.20
C GLY A 8 2.02 -6.46 24.33
N TYR A 9 1.32 -6.81 23.25
CA TYR A 9 0.54 -5.87 22.44
C TYR A 9 -0.73 -5.44 23.18
N LEU A 10 -1.49 -6.43 23.68
CA LEU A 10 -2.76 -6.24 24.36
C LEU A 10 -2.64 -5.54 25.72
N SER A 11 -1.46 -5.56 26.35
CA SER A 11 -1.23 -4.83 27.61
C SER A 11 -1.28 -3.32 27.46
N ARG A 12 -1.22 -2.79 26.23
CA ARG A 12 -1.33 -1.37 25.91
C ARG A 12 -2.77 -0.89 25.74
N MET A 13 -3.74 -1.81 25.77
CA MET A 13 -5.15 -1.48 25.62
C MET A 13 -5.79 -1.17 26.95
N GLU A 14 -6.55 -0.07 26.99
CA GLU A 14 -7.42 0.26 28.10
C GLU A 14 -8.71 -0.56 28.00
N GLY A 15 -9.23 -1.03 29.14
CA GLY A 15 -10.52 -1.73 29.19
C GLY A 15 -10.51 -3.20 28.76
N THR A 16 -11.17 -4.05 29.56
CA THR A 16 -11.23 -5.51 29.33
C THR A 16 -12.00 -5.88 28.05
N LEU A 17 -13.03 -5.12 27.69
CA LEU A 17 -13.85 -5.39 26.50
C LEU A 17 -13.10 -5.05 25.20
N ASP A 18 -12.42 -3.91 25.17
CA ASP A 18 -11.61 -3.50 24.01
C ASP A 18 -10.44 -4.45 23.81
N ARG A 19 -9.77 -4.86 24.89
CA ARG A 19 -8.73 -5.90 24.84
C ARG A 19 -9.23 -7.21 24.23
N ARG A 20 -10.41 -7.71 24.64
CA ARG A 20 -10.99 -8.95 24.08
C ARG A 20 -11.37 -8.80 22.61
N ARG A 21 -11.94 -7.65 22.24
CA ARG A 21 -12.31 -7.35 20.85
C ARG A 21 -11.07 -7.32 19.96
N GLU A 22 -10.04 -6.64 20.41
CA GLU A 22 -8.77 -6.52 19.69
C GLU A 22 -8.06 -7.86 19.58
N GLU A 23 -7.99 -8.63 20.68
CA GLU A 23 -7.42 -9.97 20.66
C GLU A 23 -8.07 -10.84 19.58
N LYS A 24 -9.40 -10.82 19.50
CA LYS A 24 -10.15 -11.55 18.48
C LYS A 24 -9.79 -11.09 17.07
N GLN A 25 -9.66 -9.76 16.85
CA GLN A 25 -9.29 -9.22 15.54
C GLN A 25 -7.86 -9.61 15.14
N VAL A 26 -6.89 -9.49 16.05
CA VAL A 26 -5.49 -9.84 15.77
C VAL A 26 -5.35 -11.33 15.49
N ARG A 27 -6.02 -12.19 16.28
CA ARG A 27 -6.02 -13.64 16.04
C ARG A 27 -6.61 -13.99 14.67
N ALA A 28 -7.73 -13.36 14.29
CA ALA A 28 -8.34 -13.57 12.97
C ALA A 28 -7.40 -13.13 11.84
N LEU A 29 -6.79 -11.94 11.98
CA LEU A 29 -5.83 -11.40 11.03
C LEU A 29 -4.65 -12.35 10.81
N LEU A 30 -4.00 -12.76 11.89
CA LEU A 30 -2.84 -13.65 11.83
C LEU A 30 -3.22 -15.05 11.33
N GLY A 31 -4.39 -15.55 11.74
CA GLY A 31 -4.92 -16.83 11.26
C GLY A 31 -5.15 -16.83 9.75
N ASN A 32 -5.77 -15.76 9.22
CA ASN A 32 -5.96 -15.57 7.78
C ASN A 32 -4.63 -15.48 7.04
N TYR A 33 -3.69 -14.69 7.55
CA TYR A 33 -2.36 -14.56 6.97
C TYR A 33 -1.64 -15.90 6.92
N ILE A 34 -1.56 -16.63 8.04
CA ILE A 34 -0.91 -17.96 8.12
C ILE A 34 -1.55 -18.91 7.12
N ARG A 35 -2.89 -19.03 7.14
CA ARG A 35 -3.64 -19.90 6.23
C ARG A 35 -3.38 -19.57 4.77
N PHE A 36 -3.24 -18.29 4.43
CA PHE A 36 -2.91 -17.85 3.08
C PHE A 36 -1.44 -18.18 2.73
N VAL A 37 -0.48 -17.85 3.60
CA VAL A 37 0.95 -18.04 3.28
C VAL A 37 1.39 -19.49 3.25
N THR A 38 0.71 -20.37 4.00
CA THR A 38 0.96 -21.83 3.98
C THR A 38 0.01 -22.59 3.06
N GLY A 39 -0.94 -21.90 2.42
CA GLY A 39 -1.96 -22.49 1.56
C GLY A 39 -1.61 -22.40 0.07
N MET A 40 -2.54 -22.88 -0.76
CA MET A 40 -2.45 -22.66 -2.21
C MET A 40 -2.67 -21.19 -2.53
N GLN A 41 -1.75 -20.61 -3.30
CA GLN A 41 -1.78 -19.20 -3.66
C GLN A 41 -2.02 -19.00 -5.16
N PRO A 42 -2.66 -17.89 -5.55
CA PRO A 42 -2.93 -17.60 -6.96
C PRO A 42 -1.67 -17.31 -7.77
N ILE A 43 -0.61 -16.84 -7.10
CA ILE A 43 0.70 -16.60 -7.70
C ILE A 43 1.72 -17.45 -6.94
N ARG A 44 2.60 -18.09 -7.70
CA ARG A 44 3.73 -18.85 -7.14
C ARG A 44 4.75 -17.88 -6.53
N ARG A 45 5.15 -18.15 -5.29
CA ARG A 45 6.19 -17.41 -4.58
C ARG A 45 7.25 -18.41 -4.12
N LEU A 46 8.51 -18.16 -4.45
CA LEU A 46 9.62 -19.06 -4.13
C LEU A 46 10.17 -18.80 -2.72
N GLY A 47 10.03 -17.56 -2.24
CA GLY A 47 10.50 -17.19 -0.91
C GLY A 47 10.28 -15.71 -0.61
N THR A 48 10.66 -15.32 0.60
CA THR A 48 10.72 -13.90 1.01
C THR A 48 12.15 -13.43 0.83
N LEU A 49 12.35 -12.39 0.02
CA LEU A 49 13.67 -11.80 -0.19
C LEU A 49 13.96 -10.69 0.83
N ALA A 50 12.94 -9.92 1.18
CA ALA A 50 13.08 -8.84 2.14
C ALA A 50 11.77 -8.58 2.91
N LEU A 51 11.92 -8.10 4.14
CA LEU A 51 10.85 -7.58 4.98
C LEU A 51 11.29 -6.20 5.46
N GLU A 52 10.34 -5.27 5.54
CA GLU A 52 10.57 -3.95 6.13
C GLU A 52 11.80 -3.25 5.50
N ARG A 53 11.95 -3.41 4.18
CA ARG A 53 13.15 -2.99 3.44
C ARG A 53 13.15 -1.48 3.27
N ARG A 54 14.03 -0.82 4.01
CA ARG A 54 14.30 0.60 3.84
C ARG A 54 14.87 0.91 2.46
N PHE A 55 14.52 2.08 1.96
CA PHE A 55 15.04 2.62 0.72
C PHE A 55 15.21 4.13 0.81
N HIS A 56 16.17 4.60 0.03
CA HIS A 56 16.36 5.99 -0.36
C HIS A 56 16.15 6.06 -1.87
N LEU A 57 15.47 7.11 -2.32
CA LEU A 57 15.15 7.32 -3.71
C LEU A 57 15.34 8.81 -4.02
N GLN A 58 16.34 9.11 -4.84
CA GLN A 58 16.58 10.46 -5.30
C GLN A 58 15.74 10.72 -6.55
N LEU A 59 14.81 11.68 -6.47
CA LEU A 59 13.98 12.12 -7.60
C LEU A 59 13.94 13.63 -7.63
N ASP A 60 14.40 14.22 -8.74
CA ASP A 60 14.48 15.66 -8.92
C ASP A 60 15.08 16.34 -7.68
N GLU A 61 16.31 15.99 -7.30
CA GLU A 61 17.02 16.53 -6.12
C GLU A 61 16.34 16.32 -4.75
N ALA A 62 15.12 15.80 -4.69
CA ALA A 62 14.45 15.44 -3.45
C ALA A 62 14.89 14.02 -3.05
N ASP A 63 15.16 13.85 -1.76
CA ASP A 63 15.41 12.55 -1.17
C ASP A 63 14.10 12.00 -0.58
N ILE A 64 13.66 10.87 -1.12
CA ILE A 64 12.48 10.16 -0.65
C ILE A 64 12.96 8.93 0.12
N VAL A 65 12.72 8.96 1.43
CA VAL A 65 13.02 7.83 2.30
C VAL A 65 11.73 7.07 2.61
N GLY A 66 11.77 5.76 2.46
CA GLY A 66 10.62 4.91 2.72
C GLY A 66 11.02 3.50 3.12
N LYS A 67 10.00 2.65 3.23
CA LYS A 67 10.17 1.26 3.65
C LYS A 67 9.13 0.39 2.97
N ILE A 68 9.57 -0.60 2.22
CA ILE A 68 8.73 -1.60 1.57
C ILE A 68 8.41 -2.70 2.60
N ASP A 69 7.13 -2.97 2.85
CA ASP A 69 6.73 -3.97 3.86
C ASP A 69 7.29 -5.35 3.57
N ARG A 70 7.19 -5.81 2.31
CA ARG A 70 7.65 -7.14 1.91
C ARG A 70 7.98 -7.25 0.43
N VAL A 71 9.02 -8.02 0.15
CA VAL A 71 9.42 -8.42 -1.21
C VAL A 71 9.51 -9.94 -1.27
N ASN A 72 8.77 -10.57 -2.18
CA ASN A 72 8.83 -12.00 -2.46
C ASN A 72 9.49 -12.28 -3.80
N ASP A 73 10.24 -13.38 -3.86
CA ASP A 73 10.71 -13.97 -5.11
C ASP A 73 9.55 -14.66 -5.83
N VAL A 74 9.38 -14.39 -7.12
CA VAL A 74 8.39 -15.03 -7.98
C VAL A 74 9.01 -15.82 -9.15
N GLY A 75 10.34 -15.94 -9.19
CA GLY A 75 11.09 -16.62 -10.24
C GLY A 75 11.69 -15.64 -11.26
N ASP A 76 12.60 -16.17 -12.08
CA ASP A 76 13.22 -15.45 -13.22
C ASP A 76 13.89 -14.11 -12.88
N GLY A 77 14.33 -13.93 -11.64
CA GLY A 77 14.94 -12.68 -11.16
C GLY A 77 13.92 -11.58 -10.86
N GLU A 78 12.63 -11.88 -10.95
CA GLU A 78 11.54 -10.95 -10.69
C GLU A 78 10.98 -11.08 -9.28
N VAL A 79 10.29 -10.03 -8.83
CA VAL A 79 9.71 -9.97 -7.48
C VAL A 79 8.25 -9.54 -7.47
N GLU A 80 7.55 -9.93 -6.40
CA GLU A 80 6.35 -9.27 -5.95
C GLU A 80 6.69 -8.31 -4.80
N VAL A 81 6.30 -7.06 -4.95
CA VAL A 81 6.38 -6.03 -3.92
C VAL A 81 5.01 -5.90 -3.26
N ILE A 82 4.96 -6.03 -1.93
CA ILE A 82 3.72 -6.12 -1.18
C ILE A 82 3.63 -4.98 -0.18
N ASP A 83 2.43 -4.42 -0.07
CA ASP A 83 2.01 -3.54 1.02
C ASP A 83 0.85 -4.19 1.79
N TYR A 84 0.95 -4.25 3.12
CA TYR A 84 -0.11 -4.79 3.96
C TYR A 84 -1.13 -3.72 4.32
N LYS A 85 -2.40 -4.03 4.07
CA LYS A 85 -3.52 -3.18 4.44
C LYS A 85 -4.39 -3.86 5.49
N THR A 86 -4.65 -3.14 6.58
CA THR A 86 -5.51 -3.61 7.68
C THR A 86 -6.97 -3.20 7.51
N GLY A 87 -7.29 -2.34 6.53
CA GLY A 87 -8.65 -2.03 6.11
C GLY A 87 -9.28 -3.13 5.25
N SER A 88 -10.50 -2.89 4.78
CA SER A 88 -11.14 -3.74 3.77
C SER A 88 -10.64 -3.40 2.39
N GLY A 89 -10.44 -4.39 1.53
CA GLY A 89 -10.04 -4.13 0.15
C GLY A 89 -11.21 -3.58 -0.67
N LYS A 90 -10.88 -2.83 -1.73
CA LYS A 90 -11.85 -2.25 -2.66
C LYS A 90 -11.91 -3.08 -3.94
N PRO A 91 -13.04 -3.11 -4.68
CA PRO A 91 -13.08 -3.81 -5.96
C PRO A 91 -11.91 -3.36 -6.86
N MET A 92 -11.32 -4.28 -7.63
CA MET A 92 -10.06 -4.06 -8.37
C MET A 92 -10.03 -2.77 -9.18
N ARG A 93 -11.14 -2.41 -9.84
CA ARG A 93 -11.27 -1.14 -10.57
C ARG A 93 -10.97 0.08 -9.69
N TRP A 94 -11.52 0.12 -8.47
CA TRP A 94 -11.32 1.23 -7.54
C TRP A 94 -9.92 1.24 -6.94
N ALA A 95 -9.34 0.06 -6.71
CA ALA A 95 -7.93 -0.05 -6.31
C ALA A 95 -7.02 0.49 -7.42
N TYR A 96 -7.29 0.14 -8.68
CA TYR A 96 -6.58 0.70 -9.82
C TYR A 96 -6.70 2.21 -9.90
N GLU A 97 -7.90 2.78 -9.86
CA GLU A 97 -8.06 4.24 -9.93
C GLU A 97 -7.29 4.94 -8.80
N ALA A 98 -7.25 4.35 -7.60
CA ALA A 98 -6.54 4.93 -6.47
C ALA A 98 -5.01 4.87 -6.60
N TYR A 99 -4.44 3.77 -7.13
CA TYR A 99 -2.99 3.52 -7.12
C TYR A 99 -2.29 3.70 -8.46
N PHE A 100 -3.04 3.71 -9.56
CA PHE A 100 -2.52 3.84 -10.92
C PHE A 100 -3.53 4.52 -11.86
N GLY A 101 -4.59 5.14 -11.36
CA GLY A 101 -5.56 5.87 -12.18
C GLY A 101 -5.01 7.16 -12.78
N GLN A 102 -5.87 7.95 -13.40
CA GLN A 102 -5.49 9.26 -13.92
C GLN A 102 -5.16 10.25 -12.79
N ASP A 103 -5.97 10.25 -11.73
CA ASP A 103 -5.84 11.19 -10.61
C ASP A 103 -4.90 10.71 -9.50
N LEU A 104 -4.51 9.43 -9.52
CA LEU A 104 -3.61 8.76 -8.58
C LEU A 104 -3.72 9.26 -7.13
N TYR A 105 -4.66 8.70 -6.38
CA TYR A 105 -4.89 9.15 -5.01
C TYR A 105 -3.82 8.70 -4.02
N ASP A 106 -3.16 7.58 -4.27
CA ASP A 106 -2.14 6.99 -3.41
C ASP A 106 -0.91 6.61 -4.25
N VAL A 107 0.21 7.26 -3.97
CA VAL A 107 1.47 7.09 -4.70
C VAL A 107 2.35 5.97 -4.14
N GLN A 108 1.94 5.29 -3.07
CA GLN A 108 2.81 4.38 -2.31
C GLN A 108 3.38 3.26 -3.17
N LEU A 109 2.56 2.54 -3.93
CA LEU A 109 3.04 1.46 -4.80
C LEU A 109 3.89 1.97 -5.97
N ALA A 110 3.61 3.18 -6.47
CA ALA A 110 4.45 3.81 -7.50
C ALA A 110 5.83 4.16 -6.95
N LEU A 111 5.91 4.70 -5.73
CA LEU A 111 7.18 4.96 -5.05
C LEU A 111 7.94 3.67 -4.79
N TYR A 112 7.27 2.60 -4.37
CA TYR A 112 7.92 1.29 -4.19
C TYR A 112 8.46 0.74 -5.51
N TYR A 113 7.71 0.86 -6.60
CA TYR A 113 8.16 0.46 -7.94
C TYR A 113 9.44 1.22 -8.35
N LEU A 114 9.45 2.54 -8.18
CA LEU A 114 10.60 3.39 -8.50
C LEU A 114 11.79 3.07 -7.60
N ALA A 115 11.56 2.88 -6.30
CA ALA A 115 12.61 2.51 -5.34
C ALA A 115 13.24 1.14 -5.65
N CYS A 116 12.45 0.14 -6.06
CA CYS A 116 12.99 -1.14 -6.49
C CYS A 116 13.99 -1.02 -7.64
N LYS A 117 13.69 -0.14 -8.61
CA LYS A 117 14.50 0.06 -9.81
C LYS A 117 15.69 1.00 -9.62
N TYR A 118 15.48 2.10 -8.91
CA TYR A 118 16.41 3.23 -8.88
C TYR A 118 16.86 3.60 -7.46
N GLY A 119 16.24 3.03 -6.44
CA GLY A 119 16.57 3.28 -5.05
C GLY A 119 17.76 2.47 -4.56
N PHE A 120 18.26 2.89 -3.41
CA PHE A 120 19.38 2.27 -2.70
C PHE A 120 19.03 2.10 -1.21
N ASP A 121 19.77 1.26 -0.51
CA ASP A 121 19.60 1.06 0.94
C ASP A 121 20.45 2.05 1.77
N ASP A 122 20.38 1.90 3.10
CA ASP A 122 21.11 2.73 4.06
C ASP A 122 22.66 2.68 3.85
N GLU A 123 23.17 1.68 3.13
CA GLU A 123 24.60 1.52 2.79
C GLU A 123 24.95 2.05 1.39
N GLY A 124 23.99 2.65 0.67
CA GLY A 124 24.19 3.14 -0.69
C GLY A 124 24.17 2.04 -1.76
N LYS A 125 23.81 0.80 -1.41
CA LYS A 125 23.74 -0.30 -2.37
C LYS A 125 22.40 -0.25 -3.11
N PRO A 126 22.39 -0.35 -4.46
CA PRO A 126 21.15 -0.42 -5.21
C PRO A 126 20.25 -1.55 -4.71
N LEU A 127 18.94 -1.28 -4.60
CA LEU A 127 17.98 -2.33 -4.27
C LEU A 127 17.94 -3.40 -5.36
N GLY A 128 17.93 -2.99 -6.63
CA GLY A 128 18.10 -3.88 -7.78
C GLY A 128 16.98 -4.91 -7.94
N PHE A 129 15.80 -4.67 -7.41
CA PHE A 129 14.64 -5.54 -7.59
C PHE A 129 13.96 -5.27 -8.92
N GLN A 130 13.44 -6.32 -9.57
CA GLN A 130 12.65 -6.20 -10.80
C GLN A 130 11.17 -6.54 -10.49
N PRO A 131 10.31 -5.53 -10.22
CA PRO A 131 8.92 -5.80 -9.86
C PRO A 131 8.15 -6.37 -11.04
N ARG A 132 7.67 -7.60 -10.87
CA ARG A 132 6.67 -8.23 -11.74
C ARG A 132 5.25 -7.97 -11.26
N PHE A 133 5.10 -7.90 -9.93
CA PHE A 133 3.84 -7.68 -9.26
C PHE A 133 3.99 -6.57 -8.21
N LEU A 134 3.00 -5.68 -8.15
CA LEU A 134 2.77 -4.80 -7.02
C LEU A 134 1.45 -5.22 -6.39
N SER A 135 1.43 -5.53 -5.10
CA SER A 135 0.27 -6.18 -4.48
C SER A 135 -0.13 -5.50 -3.18
N LEU A 136 -1.44 -5.38 -2.98
CA LEU A 136 -2.03 -5.02 -1.70
C LEU A 136 -2.57 -6.29 -1.06
N TRP A 137 -2.12 -6.60 0.16
CA TRP A 137 -2.61 -7.75 0.91
C TRP A 137 -3.53 -7.28 2.01
N TYR A 138 -4.72 -7.89 2.11
CA TYR A 138 -5.73 -7.53 3.12
C TYR A 138 -5.98 -8.69 4.09
N PRO A 139 -5.10 -8.92 5.09
CA PRO A 139 -5.26 -10.02 6.06
C PRO A 139 -6.58 -10.05 6.83
N LYS A 140 -7.27 -8.91 7.00
CA LYS A 140 -8.61 -8.88 7.64
C LYS A 140 -9.74 -9.36 6.71
N ASP A 141 -9.51 -9.38 5.40
CA ASP A 141 -10.56 -9.60 4.40
C ASP A 141 -10.42 -10.99 3.78
N TRP A 142 -11.14 -11.98 4.34
CA TRP A 142 -11.17 -13.35 3.84
C TRP A 142 -12.40 -13.56 2.96
N VAL A 143 -12.19 -13.65 1.64
CA VAL A 143 -13.26 -13.63 0.64
C VAL A 143 -13.09 -14.78 -0.32
N TRP A 144 -14.18 -15.50 -0.60
CA TRP A 144 -14.22 -16.63 -1.54
C TRP A 144 -13.11 -17.67 -1.32
N GLY A 145 -12.85 -18.00 -0.05
CA GLY A 145 -11.92 -19.06 0.34
C GLY A 145 -10.44 -18.67 0.35
N SER A 146 -10.10 -17.38 0.22
CA SER A 146 -8.71 -16.90 0.30
C SER A 146 -8.64 -15.51 0.94
N MET A 147 -7.45 -15.11 1.37
CA MET A 147 -7.19 -13.73 1.74
C MET A 147 -7.29 -12.84 0.49
N ARG A 148 -7.96 -11.69 0.61
CA ARG A 148 -8.05 -10.76 -0.51
C ARG A 148 -6.69 -10.17 -0.86
N GLN A 149 -6.45 -10.08 -2.15
CA GLN A 149 -5.30 -9.44 -2.75
C GLN A 149 -5.79 -8.61 -3.93
N ASP A 150 -5.28 -7.38 -4.04
CA ASP A 150 -5.37 -6.60 -5.28
C ASP A 150 -3.98 -6.65 -5.91
N ILE A 151 -3.88 -7.17 -7.13
CA ILE A 151 -2.60 -7.49 -7.78
C ILE A 151 -2.47 -6.68 -9.05
N PHE A 152 -1.41 -5.88 -9.12
CA PHE A 152 -1.04 -5.11 -10.29
C PHE A 152 0.13 -5.79 -10.99
N THR A 153 -0.08 -6.27 -12.20
CA THR A 153 0.95 -6.96 -12.98
C THR A 153 1.68 -6.01 -13.90
N VAL A 154 3.00 -6.00 -13.85
CA VAL A 154 3.82 -5.07 -14.64
C VAL A 154 4.09 -5.67 -16.02
N GLY A 155 3.64 -5.00 -17.08
CA GLY A 155 4.00 -5.24 -18.47
C GLY A 155 3.39 -6.48 -19.14
N ARG A 156 2.94 -7.48 -18.38
CA ARG A 156 2.25 -8.67 -18.92
C ARG A 156 1.22 -9.24 -17.94
N PRO A 157 0.15 -9.91 -18.39
CA PRO A 157 -0.81 -10.54 -17.47
C PRO A 157 -0.24 -11.79 -16.80
N ALA A 158 -0.74 -12.12 -15.61
CA ALA A 158 -0.48 -13.38 -14.90
C ALA A 158 -1.59 -14.42 -15.10
N GLY A 159 -2.66 -14.06 -15.83
CA GLY A 159 -3.78 -14.96 -16.12
C GLY A 159 -4.72 -15.12 -14.93
N LEU A 160 -4.75 -14.16 -14.02
CA LEU A 160 -5.71 -14.16 -12.92
C LEU A 160 -7.04 -13.58 -13.42
N LYS A 161 -8.09 -13.79 -12.61
CA LYS A 161 -9.39 -13.22 -12.90
C LYS A 161 -9.35 -11.70 -12.74
N GLU A 162 -10.08 -10.97 -13.58
CA GLU A 162 -10.09 -9.50 -13.64
C GLU A 162 -10.41 -8.81 -12.30
N TYR A 163 -11.16 -9.46 -11.42
CA TYR A 163 -11.45 -8.91 -10.09
C TYR A 163 -10.29 -9.00 -9.09
N ARG A 164 -9.18 -9.65 -9.46
CA ARG A 164 -7.94 -9.77 -8.67
C ARG A 164 -6.73 -9.10 -9.33
N GLU A 165 -6.77 -8.92 -10.65
CA GLU A 165 -5.63 -8.47 -11.43
C GLU A 165 -5.97 -7.24 -12.28
N LYS A 166 -5.02 -6.31 -12.34
CA LYS A 166 -4.97 -5.27 -13.36
C LYS A 166 -3.56 -5.18 -13.92
N VAL A 167 -3.42 -5.28 -15.22
CA VAL A 167 -2.13 -5.09 -15.90
C VAL A 167 -1.80 -3.61 -15.92
N LEU A 168 -0.59 -3.26 -15.51
CA LEU A 168 0.01 -1.94 -15.62
C LEU A 168 0.83 -1.88 -16.90
N GLU A 169 0.51 -0.91 -17.74
CA GLU A 169 1.27 -0.58 -18.93
C GLU A 169 2.39 0.41 -18.60
N ALA A 170 3.33 0.59 -19.53
CA ALA A 170 4.42 1.56 -19.36
C ALA A 170 3.89 2.97 -19.06
N GLY A 171 2.84 3.38 -19.78
CA GLY A 171 2.19 4.68 -19.58
C GLY A 171 1.56 4.87 -18.20
N ASP A 172 1.17 3.79 -17.50
CA ASP A 172 0.69 3.89 -16.11
C ASP A 172 1.81 4.26 -15.16
N LEU A 173 2.96 3.62 -15.33
CA LEU A 173 4.13 3.82 -14.49
C LEU A 173 4.80 5.17 -14.75
N GLU A 174 4.85 5.59 -16.02
CA GLU A 174 5.33 6.92 -16.44
C GLU A 174 4.44 8.01 -15.84
N ARG A 175 3.12 7.91 -16.01
CA ARG A 175 2.17 8.85 -15.40
C ARG A 175 2.32 8.92 -13.89
N SER A 176 2.44 7.78 -13.20
CA SER A 176 2.62 7.78 -11.75
C SER A 176 3.92 8.47 -11.33
N ARG A 177 5.01 8.31 -12.10
CA ARG A 177 6.26 9.05 -11.88
C ARG A 177 6.08 10.55 -12.08
N ASP A 178 5.37 10.96 -13.13
CA ASP A 178 5.13 12.37 -13.42
C ASP A 178 4.28 13.05 -12.35
N ILE A 179 3.29 12.34 -11.80
CA ILE A 179 2.48 12.83 -10.67
C ILE A 179 3.35 13.06 -9.43
N VAL A 180 4.27 12.14 -9.12
CA VAL A 180 5.22 12.30 -8.01
C VAL A 180 6.14 13.49 -8.25
N LEU A 181 6.71 13.63 -9.44
CA LEU A 181 7.59 14.75 -9.79
C LEU A 181 6.86 16.09 -9.75
N HIS A 182 5.61 16.14 -10.24
CA HIS A 182 4.78 17.32 -10.16
C HIS A 182 4.54 17.74 -8.70
N ALA A 183 4.25 16.77 -7.82
CA ALA A 183 4.09 17.04 -6.39
C ALA A 183 5.38 17.58 -5.75
N ILE A 184 6.54 16.98 -6.06
CA ILE A 184 7.85 17.46 -5.58
C ILE A 184 8.11 18.90 -6.02
N ASN A 185 7.90 19.20 -7.30
CA ASN A 185 8.11 20.54 -7.86
C ASN A 185 7.19 21.58 -7.21
N ARG A 186 5.92 21.23 -6.96
CA ARG A 186 4.98 22.10 -6.25
C ARG A 186 5.45 22.37 -4.83
N ILE A 187 5.86 21.35 -4.09
CA ILE A 187 6.37 21.49 -2.71
C ILE A 187 7.61 22.38 -2.68
N LYS A 188 8.57 22.18 -3.59
CA LYS A 188 9.76 23.03 -3.72
C LYS A 188 9.41 24.49 -4.04
N GLY A 189 8.40 24.70 -4.88
CA GLY A 189 7.87 26.03 -5.22
C GLY A 189 7.07 26.71 -4.11
N GLY A 190 6.89 26.06 -2.95
CA GLY A 190 6.11 26.60 -1.84
C GLY A 190 4.59 26.49 -2.01
N HIS A 191 4.13 25.65 -2.94
CA HIS A 191 2.70 25.43 -3.18
C HIS A 191 2.11 24.43 -2.20
N PHE A 192 1.61 24.95 -1.08
CA PHE A 192 0.97 24.19 0.01
C PHE A 192 -0.54 24.43 0.10
N GLU A 193 -1.14 25.04 -0.93
CA GLU A 193 -2.57 25.31 -0.95
C GLU A 193 -3.35 23.99 -0.84
N PRO A 194 -4.36 23.89 0.04
CA PRO A 194 -5.13 22.66 0.17
C PRO A 194 -5.81 22.30 -1.16
N ALA A 195 -5.64 21.05 -1.58
CA ALA A 195 -6.34 20.48 -2.72
C ALA A 195 -7.37 19.45 -2.20
N PRO A 196 -8.57 19.91 -1.79
CA PRO A 196 -9.54 19.02 -1.19
C PRO A 196 -10.01 17.93 -2.17
N ARG A 197 -10.29 16.74 -1.63
CA ARG A 197 -10.77 15.59 -2.40
C ARG A 197 -12.15 15.18 -1.90
N ASP A 198 -13.04 14.84 -2.82
CA ASP A 198 -14.33 14.23 -2.50
C ASP A 198 -14.16 12.71 -2.36
N LEU A 199 -13.43 12.32 -1.31
CA LEU A 199 -13.19 10.92 -0.98
C LEU A 199 -13.57 10.66 0.49
N ALA A 200 -14.35 9.61 0.74
CA ALA A 200 -14.75 9.23 2.09
C ALA A 200 -13.53 9.07 3.02
N GLY A 201 -13.60 9.68 4.21
CA GLY A 201 -12.49 9.69 5.19
C GLY A 201 -11.40 10.74 4.91
N THR A 202 -11.59 11.65 3.95
CA THR A 202 -10.68 12.79 3.70
C THR A 202 -11.27 14.11 4.24
N CYS A 203 -11.30 15.18 3.44
CA CYS A 203 -11.55 16.56 3.89
C CYS A 203 -12.95 17.11 3.61
N VAL A 204 -13.66 16.72 2.53
CA VAL A 204 -14.94 17.36 2.11
C VAL A 204 -16.19 16.51 2.38
N THR A 205 -16.05 15.34 2.99
CA THR A 205 -17.20 14.45 3.19
C THR A 205 -17.87 14.66 4.54
N ARG A 206 -19.18 14.35 4.65
CA ARG A 206 -19.94 14.32 5.93
C ARG A 206 -19.29 13.42 7.00
N PHE A 207 -18.42 12.50 6.58
CA PHE A 207 -17.63 11.60 7.42
C PHE A 207 -16.11 11.87 7.31
N GLY A 208 -15.72 13.10 6.95
CA GLY A 208 -14.32 13.50 6.84
C GLY A 208 -13.64 13.50 8.21
N SER A 209 -12.40 13.01 8.24
CA SER A 209 -11.58 12.94 9.47
C SER A 209 -10.27 13.71 9.34
N CYS A 210 -10.18 14.65 8.39
CA CYS A 210 -9.00 15.49 8.25
C CYS A 210 -8.79 16.32 9.55
N PRO A 211 -7.67 16.14 10.27
CA PRO A 211 -7.44 16.81 11.55
C PRO A 211 -7.25 18.33 11.41
N HIS A 212 -6.99 18.80 10.18
CA HIS A 212 -6.81 20.21 9.87
C HIS A 212 -8.06 20.86 9.28
N SER A 213 -9.21 20.18 9.28
CA SER A 213 -10.46 20.72 8.73
C SER A 213 -10.86 22.06 9.36
N ALA A 214 -10.61 22.25 10.66
CA ALA A 214 -10.95 23.50 11.36
C ALA A 214 -10.16 24.74 10.90
N ILE A 215 -8.99 24.55 10.27
CA ILE A 215 -8.14 25.65 9.78
C ILE A 215 -8.01 25.67 8.26
N CYS A 216 -8.61 24.69 7.58
CA CYS A 216 -8.61 24.60 6.14
C CYS A 216 -9.68 25.54 5.56
N PRO A 217 -9.38 26.38 4.55
CA PRO A 217 -10.38 27.22 3.90
C PRO A 217 -11.52 26.43 3.22
N TYR A 218 -11.33 25.12 3.02
CA TYR A 218 -12.34 24.20 2.48
C TYR A 218 -12.94 23.26 3.55
N GLY A 219 -12.54 23.43 4.82
CA GLY A 219 -13.00 22.58 5.92
C GLY A 219 -14.18 23.21 6.65
N GLY A 220 -15.13 22.34 7.02
CA GLY A 220 -16.47 22.73 7.44
C GLY A 220 -17.45 22.47 6.30
N ALA A 221 -18.58 21.82 6.60
CA ALA A 221 -19.68 21.77 5.65
C ALA A 221 -19.99 23.20 5.18
N PRO A 222 -20.35 23.43 3.90
CA PRO A 222 -20.83 24.74 3.48
C PRO A 222 -21.94 25.18 4.45
N PRO A 223 -21.96 26.46 4.88
CA PRO A 223 -23.06 26.97 5.70
C PRO A 223 -24.37 26.69 4.97
N GLU A 224 -25.35 26.18 5.71
CA GLU A 224 -26.71 25.87 5.23
C GLU A 224 -27.39 27.06 4.53
#